data_AF-X1EH17-F1
#
_entry.id   AF-X1EH17-F1
#
_cell.length_a   1.000
_cell.length_b   1.000
_cell.length_c   1.000
_cell.angle_alpha   90.00
_cell.angle_beta   90.00
_cell.angle_gamma   90.00
#
_symmetry.space_group_name_H-M   'P 1'
#
loop_
_entity.id
_entity.type
_entity.pdbx_description
1 polymer ?
#
loop_
_entity_poly.entity_id
_entity_poly.type
_entity_poly.pdbx_seq_one_letter_code
_entity_poly.pdbx_strand_id
1 'polypeptide(L)'
;MILEEDLDYENDVANHLKAQSNGVMRTEISNNPNAIGFVGLGYLDNSVIGVEIDGIAPTIANVKNGSYKISRYLHLITNGEPNAASKAFLSFIFGPCGQQIVDDEGFVRLWG
;
A
#
# COMPACT_ATOMS: atom_id res chain seq x y z
N MET A 1 -2.13 -19.18 9.97
CA MET A 1 -1.90 -19.63 8.59
C MET A 1 -0.40 -19.56 8.37
N ILE A 2 0.30 -20.67 8.59
CA ILE A 2 1.68 -20.80 8.14
C ILE A 2 1.54 -20.96 6.63
N LEU A 3 2.04 -20.01 5.87
CA LEU A 3 2.19 -20.18 4.43
C LEU A 3 3.25 -21.26 4.26
N GLU A 4 2.88 -22.40 3.68
CA GLU A 4 3.86 -23.34 3.16
C GLU A 4 4.73 -22.57 2.17
N GLU A 5 6.05 -22.67 2.31
CA GLU A 5 6.98 -22.14 1.31
C GLU A 5 6.77 -22.94 0.03
N ASP A 6 6.09 -22.34 -0.95
CA ASP A 6 6.00 -22.86 -2.31
C ASP A 6 7.42 -22.95 -2.88
N LEU A 7 7.95 -24.17 -2.92
CA LEU A 7 9.30 -24.50 -3.42
C LEU A 7 9.48 -24.21 -4.93
N ASP A 8 8.44 -23.76 -5.63
CA ASP A 8 8.46 -23.34 -7.04
C ASP A 8 8.50 -21.80 -7.23
N TYR A 9 8.49 -21.02 -6.14
CA TYR A 9 8.50 -19.55 -6.22
C TYR A 9 9.69 -19.02 -7.03
N GLU A 10 10.89 -19.60 -6.86
CA GLU A 10 12.10 -19.19 -7.58
C GLU A 10 12.05 -19.48 -9.10
N ASN A 11 11.29 -20.49 -9.55
CA ASN A 11 11.15 -20.80 -10.97
C ASN A 11 10.08 -19.93 -11.65
N ASP A 12 8.98 -19.62 -10.97
CA ASP A 12 7.91 -18.76 -11.50
C ASP A 12 8.30 -17.27 -11.58
N VAL A 13 9.24 -16.81 -10.74
CA VAL A 13 9.77 -15.43 -10.73
C VAL A 13 10.92 -15.18 -11.71
N ALA A 14 11.42 -16.21 -12.41
CA ALA A 14 12.59 -16.07 -13.29
C ALA A 14 12.36 -15.09 -14.45
N ASN A 15 11.10 -14.85 -14.86
CA ASN A 15 10.75 -14.03 -16.01
C ASN A 15 9.93 -12.75 -15.68
N HIS A 16 9.77 -12.40 -14.40
CA HIS A 16 9.10 -11.14 -14.04
C HIS A 16 10.10 -9.98 -13.84
N LEU A 17 9.67 -8.76 -14.10
CA LEU A 17 10.46 -7.57 -13.81
C LEU A 17 10.32 -7.23 -12.31
N LYS A 18 11.45 -7.16 -11.60
CA LYS A 18 11.48 -6.78 -10.17
C LYS A 18 11.57 -5.26 -10.06
N ALA A 19 10.56 -4.60 -9.49
CA ALA A 19 10.61 -3.17 -9.17
C ALA A 19 10.90 -2.95 -7.68
N GLN A 20 11.76 -1.98 -7.37
CA GLN A 20 12.20 -1.69 -6.00
C GLN A 20 11.28 -0.70 -5.25
N SER A 21 10.30 -0.10 -5.93
CA SER A 21 9.36 0.85 -5.33
C SER A 21 8.06 0.93 -6.13
N ASN A 22 7.01 1.47 -5.51
CA ASN A 22 5.74 1.74 -6.20
C ASN A 22 5.91 2.69 -7.40
N GLY A 23 6.78 3.71 -7.27
CA GLY A 23 7.04 4.66 -8.36
C GLY A 23 7.73 4.00 -9.56
N VAL A 24 8.70 3.11 -9.31
CA VAL A 24 9.34 2.31 -10.37
C VAL A 24 8.32 1.36 -10.98
N MET A 25 7.57 0.62 -10.16
CA MET A 25 6.53 -0.30 -10.64
C MET A 25 5.50 0.40 -11.54
N ARG A 26 4.98 1.56 -11.12
CA ARG A 26 4.03 2.36 -11.91
C ARG A 26 4.63 2.77 -13.25
N THR A 27 5.88 3.23 -13.26
CA THR A 27 6.58 3.65 -14.48
C THR A 27 6.77 2.48 -15.45
N GLU A 28 7.15 1.31 -14.93
CA GLU A 28 7.29 0.09 -15.73
C GLU A 28 5.95 -0.36 -16.31
N ILE A 29 4.86 -0.31 -15.54
CA ILE A 29 3.52 -0.63 -16.04
C ILE A 29 3.09 0.39 -17.11
N SER A 30 3.28 1.69 -16.88
CA SER A 30 2.86 2.72 -17.83
C SER A 30 3.58 2.65 -19.17
N ASN A 31 4.82 2.14 -19.20
CA ASN A 31 5.61 2.00 -20.42
C ASN A 31 5.33 0.68 -21.17
N ASN A 32 4.62 -0.27 -20.57
CA ASN A 32 4.43 -1.61 -21.11
C ASN A 32 2.92 -1.97 -21.12
N PRO A 33 2.23 -1.84 -22.27
CA PRO A 33 0.77 -2.06 -22.35
C PRO A 33 0.26 -3.44 -21.90
N ASN A 34 1.14 -4.44 -21.89
CA ASN A 34 0.81 -5.82 -21.48
C ASN A 34 1.26 -6.15 -20.05
N ALA A 35 1.81 -5.17 -19.30
CA ALA A 35 2.29 -5.40 -17.95
C ALA A 35 1.16 -5.36 -16.92
N ILE A 36 1.32 -6.15 -15.86
CA ILE A 36 0.50 -6.12 -14.66
C ILE A 36 1.44 -6.12 -13.44
N GLY A 37 1.06 -5.39 -12.41
CA GLY A 37 1.81 -5.33 -11.16
C GLY A 37 0.98 -4.72 -10.05
N PHE A 38 1.55 -4.66 -8.85
CA PHE A 38 0.89 -4.12 -7.66
C PHE A 38 1.53 -2.79 -7.25
N VAL A 39 0.69 -1.80 -6.95
CA VAL A 39 1.10 -0.54 -6.34
C VAL A 39 0.17 -0.18 -5.18
N GLY A 40 0.69 0.57 -4.21
CA GLY A 40 -0.14 1.16 -3.16
C GLY A 40 -1.10 2.20 -3.74
N LEU A 41 -2.28 2.33 -3.15
CA LEU A 41 -3.35 3.22 -3.63
C LEU A 41 -2.89 4.66 -3.86
N GLY A 42 -2.07 5.22 -2.96
CA GLY A 42 -1.53 6.58 -3.09
C GLY A 42 -0.58 6.80 -4.28
N TYR A 43 -0.17 5.74 -4.98
CA TYR A 43 0.65 5.83 -6.20
C TYR A 43 -0.19 5.73 -7.47
N LEU A 44 -1.49 5.45 -7.38
CA LEU A 44 -2.37 5.40 -8.54
C LEU A 44 -2.54 6.81 -9.12
N ASP A 45 -2.33 6.94 -10.43
CA ASP A 45 -2.61 8.16 -11.19
C ASP A 45 -3.13 7.78 -12.58
N ASN A 46 -3.30 8.77 -13.47
CA ASN A 46 -3.84 8.55 -14.81
C ASN A 46 -2.88 7.80 -15.76
N SER A 47 -1.65 7.48 -15.36
CA SER A 47 -0.69 6.75 -16.20
C SER A 47 -0.87 5.23 -16.14
N VAL A 48 -1.68 4.72 -15.20
CA VAL A 48 -1.95 3.30 -15.00
C VAL A 48 -3.42 3.06 -14.68
N ILE A 49 -3.90 1.83 -14.86
CA ILE A 49 -5.30 1.46 -14.59
C ILE A 49 -5.38 0.74 -13.24
N GLY A 50 -6.18 1.29 -12.32
CA GLY A 50 -6.56 0.60 -11.09
C GLY A 50 -7.63 -0.45 -11.39
N VAL A 51 -7.30 -1.72 -11.23
CA VAL A 51 -8.21 -2.84 -11.55
C VAL A 51 -9.26 -3.01 -10.46
N GLU A 52 -10.52 -3.20 -10.87
CA GLU A 52 -11.60 -3.56 -9.95
C GLU A 52 -11.47 -5.02 -9.49
N ILE A 53 -11.74 -5.26 -8.21
CA ILE A 53 -11.79 -6.61 -7.65
C ILE A 53 -13.24 -6.88 -7.24
N ASP A 54 -13.83 -7.96 -7.77
CA ASP A 54 -15.25 -8.29 -7.57
C ASP A 54 -16.21 -7.13 -7.95
N GLY A 55 -15.85 -6.31 -8.95
CA GLY A 55 -16.62 -5.13 -9.36
C GLY A 55 -16.50 -3.92 -8.42
N ILE A 56 -15.55 -3.94 -7.49
CA ILE A 56 -15.27 -2.84 -6.56
C ILE A 56 -13.98 -2.13 -6.98
N ALA A 57 -14.08 -0.83 -7.27
CA ALA A 57 -12.95 0.00 -7.64
C ALA A 57 -12.01 0.29 -6.44
N PRO A 58 -10.67 0.41 -6.67
CA PRO A 58 -9.70 0.77 -5.66
C PRO A 58 -9.81 2.27 -5.31
N THR A 59 -10.77 2.64 -4.47
CA THR A 59 -10.96 4.02 -4.01
C THR A 59 -10.77 4.13 -2.50
N ILE A 60 -10.41 5.31 -2.00
CA ILE A 60 -10.30 5.58 -0.56
C ILE A 60 -11.62 5.22 0.16
N ALA A 61 -12.77 5.55 -0.45
CA ALA A 61 -14.08 5.24 0.11
C ALA A 61 -14.31 3.71 0.23
N ASN A 62 -13.95 2.95 -0.80
CA ASN A 62 -14.13 1.49 -0.80
C ASN A 62 -13.12 0.78 0.13
N VAL A 63 -11.93 1.34 0.31
CA VAL A 63 -10.99 0.84 1.33
C VAL A 63 -11.53 1.13 2.73
N LYS A 64 -11.99 2.36 3.00
CA LYS A 64 -12.53 2.76 4.31
C LYS A 64 -13.73 1.93 4.74
N ASN A 65 -14.65 1.63 3.82
CA ASN A 65 -15.85 0.84 4.14
C ASN A 65 -15.60 -0.69 4.07
N GLY A 66 -14.37 -1.13 3.76
CA GLY A 66 -13.97 -2.54 3.72
C GLY A 66 -14.46 -3.32 2.50
N SER A 67 -15.13 -2.68 1.53
CA SER A 67 -15.59 -3.36 0.31
C SER A 67 -14.44 -3.69 -0.64
N TYR A 68 -13.40 -2.84 -0.70
CA TYR A 68 -12.16 -3.17 -1.42
C TYR A 68 -11.22 -3.98 -0.53
N LYS A 69 -11.24 -5.30 -0.72
CA LYS A 69 -10.58 -6.28 0.17
C LYS A 69 -9.04 -6.24 0.11
N ILE A 70 -8.46 -5.69 -0.96
CA ILE A 70 -6.99 -5.61 -1.10
C ILE A 70 -6.50 -4.32 -0.44
N SER A 71 -6.46 -4.34 0.89
CA SER A 71 -5.94 -3.25 1.72
C SER A 71 -5.26 -3.81 2.96
N ARG A 72 -4.41 -2.99 3.60
CA ARG A 72 -3.71 -3.36 4.84
C ARG A 72 -3.44 -2.14 5.68
N TYR A 73 -3.29 -2.36 6.98
CA TYR A 73 -2.80 -1.34 7.89
C TYR A 73 -1.30 -1.09 7.66
N LEU A 74 -0.90 0.17 7.84
CA LEU A 74 0.49 0.54 8.02
C LEU A 74 0.77 0.57 9.52
N HIS A 75 1.70 -0.27 9.96
CA HIS A 75 2.03 -0.42 11.37
C HIS A 75 3.29 0.39 11.72
N LEU A 76 3.24 1.06 12.85
CA LEU A 76 4.41 1.61 13.53
C LEU A 76 4.79 0.63 14.63
N ILE A 77 6.03 0.15 14.60
CA ILE A 77 6.48 -0.92 15.49
C ILE A 77 7.58 -0.38 16.39
N THR A 78 7.42 -0.58 17.71
CA THR A 78 8.44 -0.27 18.72
C THR A 78 8.92 -1.56 19.39
N ASN A 79 10.19 -1.60 19.76
CA ASN A 79 10.72 -2.71 20.56
C ASN A 79 10.44 -2.42 22.05
N GLY A 80 9.30 -2.91 22.53
CA GLY A 80 8.80 -2.61 23.88
C GLY A 80 8.22 -1.20 24.01
N GLU A 81 8.18 -0.70 25.24
CA GLU A 81 7.59 0.60 25.58
C GLU A 81 8.37 1.77 24.95
N PRO A 82 7.71 2.67 24.20
CA PRO A 82 8.40 3.79 23.57
C PRO A 82 8.92 4.79 24.62
N ASN A 83 10.13 5.30 24.39
CA ASN A 83 10.69 6.40 25.18
C ASN A 83 9.94 7.72 24.92
N ALA A 84 10.29 8.79 25.63
CA ALA A 84 9.59 10.08 25.52
C ALA A 84 9.57 10.64 24.09
N ALA A 85 10.69 10.58 23.36
CA ALA A 85 10.78 11.08 22.00
C ALA A 85 9.92 10.24 21.04
N SER A 86 9.98 8.91 21.14
CA SER A 86 9.15 8.01 20.33
C SER A 86 7.66 8.19 20.65
N LYS A 87 7.28 8.37 21.92
CA LYS A 87 5.89 8.65 22.34
C LYS A 87 5.39 9.97 21.75
N ALA A 88 6.21 11.02 21.76
CA ALA A 88 5.86 12.31 21.17
C ALA A 88 5.66 12.19 19.65
N PHE A 89 6.53 11.44 18.96
CA PHE A 89 6.40 11.20 17.52
C PHE A 89 5.15 10.39 17.16
N LEU A 90 4.87 9.30 17.89
CA LEU A 90 3.63 8.54 17.72
C LEU A 90 2.40 9.41 17.95
N SER A 91 2.42 10.27 18.98
CA SER A 91 1.33 11.21 19.27
C SER A 91 1.12 12.22 18.14
N PHE A 92 2.20 12.69 17.51
CA PHE A 92 2.11 13.54 16.32
C PHE A 92 1.47 12.79 15.15
N ILE A 93 1.93 11.58 14.83
CA ILE A 93 1.42 10.77 13.71
C ILE A 93 -0.08 10.49 13.89
N PHE A 94 -0.50 10.07 15.08
CA PHE A 94 -1.91 9.76 15.36
C PHE A 94 -2.78 11.01 15.58
N GLY A 95 -2.16 12.17 15.78
CA GLY A 95 -2.86 13.45 15.94
C GLY A 95 -3.36 14.04 14.63
N PRO A 96 -4.14 15.14 14.69
CA PRO A 96 -4.78 15.74 13.51
C PRO A 96 -3.79 16.13 12.39
N CYS A 97 -2.63 16.69 12.76
CA CYS A 97 -1.62 17.09 11.78
C CYS A 97 -1.00 15.89 11.06
N GLY A 98 -0.63 14.83 11.79
CA GLY A 98 -0.11 13.61 11.19
C GLY A 98 -1.14 12.93 10.29
N GLN A 99 -2.41 12.88 10.71
CA GLN A 99 -3.48 12.29 9.90
C GLN A 99 -3.83 13.13 8.66
N GLN A 100 -3.65 14.45 8.70
CA GLN A 100 -3.79 15.28 7.50
C GLN A 100 -2.71 14.95 6.47
N ILE A 101 -1.46 14.76 6.91
CA ILE A 101 -0.36 14.34 6.01
C ILE A 101 -0.68 12.98 5.37
N VAL A 102 -1.27 12.04 6.12
CA VAL A 102 -1.69 10.73 5.58
C VAL A 102 -2.70 10.90 4.43
N ASP A 103 -3.70 11.79 4.60
CA ASP A 103 -4.67 12.09 3.54
C ASP A 103 -4.00 12.75 2.33
N ASP A 104 -3.13 13.74 2.56
CA ASP A 104 -2.47 14.53 1.51
C ASP A 104 -1.55 13.64 0.64
N GLU A 105 -0.93 12.61 1.23
CA GLU A 105 -0.11 11.61 0.55
C GLU A 105 -0.95 10.49 -0.12
N GLY A 106 -2.28 10.59 -0.12
CA GLY A 106 -3.18 9.65 -0.79
C GLY A 106 -3.39 8.32 -0.06
N PHE A 107 -3.08 8.27 1.24
CA PHE A 107 -3.37 7.12 2.09
C PHE A 107 -4.70 7.29 2.84
N VAL A 108 -5.11 6.23 3.54
CA VAL A 108 -6.35 6.21 4.32
C VAL A 108 -6.04 6.57 5.77
N ARG A 109 -6.41 7.77 6.21
CA ARG A 109 -6.35 8.15 7.63
C ARG A 109 -7.25 7.27 8.51
N LEU A 110 -6.91 7.21 9.79
CA LEU A 110 -7.54 6.32 10.78
C LEU A 110 -8.96 6.74 11.18
N TRP A 111 -9.26 8.05 11.21
CA TRP A 111 -10.51 8.58 11.76
C TRP A 111 -11.18 9.53 10.78
N GLY A 112 -12.41 9.31 10.34
CA GLY A 112 -13.12 10.23 9.44
C GLY A 112 -13.90 9.50 8.38
#